data_AF-A0AA41RTK9-F1
#
_entry.id   AF-A0AA41RTK9-F1
#
_cell.length_a   1.000
_cell.length_b   1.000
_cell.length_c   1.000
_cell.angle_alpha   90.00
_cell.angle_beta   90.00
_cell.angle_gamma   90.00
#
_symmetry.space_group_name_H-M   'P 1'
#
loop_
_entity.id
_entity.type
_entity.pdbx_description
1 polymer ?
#
loop_
_entity_poly.entity_id
_entity_poly.type
_entity_poly.pdbx_seq_one_letter_code
_entity_poly.pdbx_strand_id
1 'polypeptide(L)' 'VNDTIGTLAGGRYFNNDVAAAVILGTGTNAAYIERAHAIPKWHGLLPKSGEM' A
#
# COMPACT_ATOMS: atom_id res chain seq x y z
N VAL A 1 -9.23 -3.99 7.07
CA VAL A 1 -8.31 -3.46 6.03
C VAL A 1 -9.08 -2.37 5.29
N ASN A 2 -8.46 -1.23 4.98
CA ASN A 2 -9.10 -0.24 4.08
C ASN A 2 -9.35 -0.89 2.72
N ASP A 3 -10.47 -0.56 2.08
CA ASP A 3 -10.85 -1.08 0.77
C ASP A 3 -9.74 -0.99 -0.29
N THR A 4 -9.07 0.17 -0.40
CA THR A 4 -7.98 0.37 -1.37
C THR A 4 -6.72 -0.44 -1.04
N ILE A 5 -6.42 -0.62 0.26
CA ILE A 5 -5.35 -1.53 0.72
C ILE A 5 -5.70 -2.99 0.40
N GLY A 6 -6.98 -3.36 0.51
CA GLY A 6 -7.48 -4.68 0.12
C GLY A 6 -7.32 -4.93 -1.39
N THR A 7 -7.65 -3.94 -2.22
CA THR A 7 -7.40 -3.98 -3.68
C THR A 7 -5.91 -4.13 -3.99
N LEU A 8 -5.05 -3.37 -3.31
CA LEU A 8 -3.59 -3.46 -3.47
C LEU A 8 -3.06 -4.86 -3.11
N ALA A 9 -3.46 -5.39 -1.97
CA ALA A 9 -3.04 -6.71 -1.51
C ALA A 9 -3.51 -7.83 -2.45
N GLY A 10 -4.77 -7.76 -2.91
CA GLY A 10 -5.31 -8.71 -3.88
C GLY A 10 -4.58 -8.64 -5.22
N GLY A 11 -4.28 -7.44 -5.71
CA GLY A 11 -3.49 -7.25 -6.92
C GLY A 11 -2.09 -7.84 -6.80
N ARG A 12 -1.40 -7.54 -5.69
CA ARG A 12 -0.05 -8.05 -5.40
C ARG A 12 -0.01 -9.58 -5.28
N TYR A 13 -1.06 -10.17 -4.71
CA TYR A 13 -1.18 -11.62 -4.59
C TYR A 13 -1.12 -12.33 -5.96
N PHE A 14 -1.73 -11.75 -7.00
CA PHE A 14 -1.70 -12.30 -8.36
C PHE A 14 -0.52 -11.80 -9.20
N ASN A 15 0.01 -10.61 -8.90
CA ASN A 15 1.11 -10.01 -9.62
C ASN A 15 2.07 -9.25 -8.69
N ASN A 16 3.28 -9.78 -8.55
CA ASN A 16 4.39 -9.22 -7.77
C ASN A 16 5.04 -7.95 -8.39
N ASP A 17 4.41 -7.29 -9.36
CA ASP A 17 4.83 -5.97 -9.85
C ASP A 17 3.81 -4.87 -9.49
N VAL A 18 2.67 -5.23 -8.89
CA VAL A 18 1.69 -4.24 -8.42
C VAL A 18 2.29 -3.40 -7.30
N ALA A 19 2.32 -2.08 -7.47
CA ALA A 19 2.87 -1.13 -6.50
C ALA A 19 1.84 -0.13 -5.97
N ALA A 20 0.69 0.01 -6.64
CA ALA A 20 -0.38 0.93 -6.25
C ALA A 20 -1.76 0.38 -6.66
N ALA A 21 -2.79 0.85 -5.96
CA ALA A 21 -4.20 0.59 -6.26
C ALA A 21 -4.98 1.90 -6.18
N VAL A 22 -5.97 2.04 -7.06
CA VAL A 22 -6.86 3.20 -7.12
C VAL A 22 -8.29 2.70 -7.21
N ILE A 23 -9.17 3.26 -6.40
CA ILE A 23 -10.61 3.04 -6.47
C ILE A 23 -11.24 4.27 -7.12
N LEU A 24 -12.02 4.04 -8.17
CA LEU A 24 -12.81 5.04 -8.88
C LEU A 24 -14.28 4.58 -8.87
N GLY A 25 -15.01 4.90 -7.80
CA GLY A 25 -16.41 4.53 -7.61
C GLY A 25 -17.24 5.72 -7.14
N THR A 26 -18.17 5.49 -6.21
CA THR A 26 -18.93 6.59 -5.56
C THR A 26 -18.01 7.60 -4.89
N GLY A 27 -16.87 7.15 -4.38
CA GLY A 27 -15.74 7.98 -3.96
C GLY A 27 -14.47 7.59 -4.72
N THR A 28 -13.43 8.39 -4.54
CA THR A 28 -12.09 8.13 -5.09
C THR A 28 -11.09 7.95 -3.96
N ASN A 29 -10.23 6.94 -4.06
CA ASN A 29 -9.14 6.71 -3.12
C ASN A 29 -7.95 6.02 -3.81
N ALA A 30 -6.76 6.13 -3.23
CA ALA A 30 -5.55 5.48 -3.72
C ALA A 30 -4.68 4.98 -2.56
N ALA A 31 -4.00 3.86 -2.77
CA ALA A 31 -3.00 3.33 -1.84
C ALA A 31 -1.80 2.80 -2.65
N TYR A 32 -0.62 2.83 -2.06
CA TYR A 32 0.62 2.38 -2.71
C TYR A 32 1.60 1.83 -1.67
N ILE A 33 2.57 1.06 -2.14
CA ILE A 33 3.69 0.57 -1.34
C ILE A 33 4.77 1.65 -1.27
N GLU A 34 5.14 2.07 -0.06
CA GLU A 34 6.21 3.03 0.18
C GLU A 34 7.37 2.37 0.93
N ARG A 35 8.58 2.89 0.72
CA ARG A 35 9.75 2.52 1.51
C ARG A 35 9.59 3.08 2.92
N ALA A 36 9.64 2.22 3.92
CA ALA A 36 9.36 2.60 5.30
C ALA A 36 10.28 3.71 5.84
N HIS A 37 11.54 3.75 5.38
CA HIS A 37 12.50 4.80 5.74
C HIS A 37 12.23 6.16 5.08
N ALA A 38 11.42 6.19 4.02
CA ALA A 38 11.01 7.41 3.33
C ALA A 38 9.78 8.07 3.97
N ILE A 39 9.34 7.60 5.14
CA ILE A 39 8.21 8.17 5.90
C ILE A 39 8.75 8.85 7.17
N PRO A 40 9.13 10.15 7.14
CA PRO A 40 9.79 10.82 8.27
C PRO A 40 8.96 10.85 9.55
N LYS A 41 7.63 10.82 9.44
CA LYS A 41 6.71 10.80 10.59
C LYS A 41 6.63 9.44 11.28
N TRP A 42 7.18 8.38 10.68
CA TRP A 42 7.17 7.04 11.24
C TRP A 42 8.34 6.84 12.21
N HIS A 43 8.03 6.75 13.50
CA HIS A 43 9.01 6.54 14.57
C HIS A 43 8.91 5.12 15.19
N GLY A 44 8.08 4.25 14.62
CA GLY A 44 7.89 2.88 15.07
C GLY A 44 8.98 1.94 14.55
N LEU A 45 8.90 0.67 14.95
CA LEU A 45 9.76 -0.37 14.37
C LEU A 45 9.53 -0.47 12.86
N LEU A 46 10.61 -0.61 12.10
CA LEU A 46 10.52 -0.80 10.66
C LEU A 46 9.92 -2.19 10.36
N PRO A 47 9.06 -2.31 9.34
CA PRO A 47 8.59 -3.59 8.85
C PRO A 47 9.76 -4.46 8.39
N LYS A 48 9.64 -5.79 8.53
CA LYS A 48 10.69 -6.73 8.09
C LYS A 48 11.00 -6.64 6.59
N SER A 49 10.01 -6.31 5.78
CA SER A 49 10.15 -6.09 4.33
C SER A 49 10.84 -4.78 3.98
N GLY A 50 10.90 -3.81 4.91
CA GLY A 50 11.30 -2.43 4.61
C GLY A 50 10.25 -1.64 3.80
N GLU A 51 9.11 -2.25 3.53
CA GLU A 51 7.97 -1.70 2.78
C GLU A 51 6.77 -1.50 3.70
N MET A 52 6.02 -0.41 3.51
CA MET A 52 4.76 -0.11 4.17
C MET A 52 3.64 0.12 3.15
#